data_AF-A0A1R3RG02-F1
#
_entry.id   AF-A0A1R3RG02-F1
#
_cell.length_a   1.000
_cell.length_b   1.000
_cell.length_c   1.000
_cell.angle_alpha   90.00
_cell.angle_beta   90.00
_cell.angle_gamma   90.00
#
_symmetry.space_group_name_H-M   'P 1'
#
loop_
_entity.id
_entity.type
_entity.pdbx_description
1 polymer ?
#
loop_
_entity_poly.entity_id
_entity_poly.type
_entity_poly.pdbx_seq_one_letter_code
_entity_poly.pdbx_strand_id
1 'polypeptide(L)'
;MERTCVFQDNTSRNKIIRNSRIDQLQRQVNKLAAQVSVREENNIQAVPQEGPKSKTSLTTYNCFPDNRLLERQDDFISQGLLTVIEANELLIKFRTHVMPLFPFVIIPDEDLPTLRQNSPFLLLYLITASLENNPPLQQRMETEVRKTIATRLILNMERNMDLLLGLLVHIAWCHYYWRTYHTQVYMFLQIAMMVVVDVGLDKYENFRMQRIAQDAHPSQKKEWPP
;
A
#
# COMPACT_ATOMS: atom_id res chain seq x y z
N MET A 1 79.17 12.33 16.48
CA MET A 1 78.01 13.16 16.86
C MET A 1 76.79 12.61 16.14
N GLU A 2 76.07 11.69 16.77
CA GLU A 2 74.82 11.15 16.22
C GLU A 2 73.71 12.18 16.40
N ARG A 3 73.05 12.57 15.30
CA ARG A 3 71.83 13.37 15.34
C ARG A 3 70.64 12.43 15.29
N THR A 4 69.95 12.28 16.41
CA THR A 4 68.71 11.52 16.51
C THR A 4 67.60 12.31 15.83
N CYS A 5 67.12 11.83 14.68
CA CYS A 5 65.92 12.36 14.03
C CYS A 5 64.69 11.70 14.67
N VAL A 6 63.82 12.50 15.30
CA VAL A 6 62.52 12.06 15.83
C VAL A 6 61.42 12.52 14.87
N PHE A 7 60.57 11.58 14.44
CA PHE A 7 59.42 11.83 13.57
C PHE A 7 58.28 12.44 14.40
N GLN A 8 57.67 13.53 13.94
CA GLN A 8 56.64 14.25 14.69
C GLN A 8 55.24 13.72 14.33
N ASP A 9 54.53 13.16 15.32
CA ASP A 9 53.19 12.59 15.13
C ASP A 9 52.13 13.67 14.86
N ASN A 10 51.71 13.76 13.59
CA ASN A 10 50.67 14.69 13.12
C ASN A 10 49.23 14.33 13.59
N THR A 11 49.05 13.16 14.20
CA THR A 11 47.74 12.65 14.66
C THR A 11 47.12 13.53 15.75
N SER A 12 47.95 14.09 16.64
CA SER A 12 47.49 14.97 17.73
C SER A 12 46.96 16.31 17.22
N ARG A 13 47.66 16.95 16.26
CA ARG A 13 47.21 18.22 15.64
C ARG A 13 45.85 18.07 14.95
N ASN A 14 45.66 16.98 14.20
CA ASN A 14 44.38 16.74 13.52
C ASN A 14 43.22 16.50 14.50
N LYS A 15 43.48 15.85 15.65
CA LYS A 15 42.48 15.69 16.72
C LYS A 15 42.12 17.04 17.35
N ILE A 16 43.11 17.89 17.62
CA ILE A 16 42.90 19.25 18.17
C ILE A 16 42.07 20.11 17.20
N ILE A 17 42.35 20.06 15.90
CA ILE A 17 41.59 20.81 14.87
C ILE A 17 40.14 20.32 14.77
N ARG A 18 39.91 19.00 14.83
CA ARG A 18 38.54 18.45 14.82
C ARG A 18 37.76 18.85 16.07
N ASN A 19 38.39 18.78 17.24
CA ASN A 19 37.76 19.20 18.50
C ASN A 19 37.40 20.69 18.46
N SER A 20 38.31 21.54 17.97
CA SER A 20 38.05 22.97 17.78
C SER A 20 36.87 23.26 16.84
N ARG A 21 36.72 22.47 15.77
CA ARG A 21 35.57 22.57 14.87
C ARG A 21 34.27 22.12 15.52
N ILE A 22 34.29 21.02 16.28
CA ILE A 22 33.11 20.53 17.02
C ILE A 22 32.65 21.58 18.04
N ASP A 23 33.58 22.18 18.78
CA ASP A 23 33.28 23.24 19.75
C ASP A 23 32.69 24.48 19.07
N GLN A 24 33.18 24.84 17.87
CA GLN A 24 32.64 25.95 17.09
C GLN A 24 31.21 25.67 16.61
N LEU A 25 30.92 24.45 16.16
CA LEU A 25 29.58 24.04 15.74
C LEU A 25 28.61 24.03 16.93
N GLN A 26 29.03 23.53 18.10
CA GLN A 26 28.20 23.52 19.30
C GLN A 26 27.78 24.95 19.71
N ARG A 27 28.70 25.92 19.61
CA ARG A 27 28.38 27.34 19.88
C ARG A 27 27.37 27.90 18.90
N GLN A 28 27.45 27.54 17.62
CA GLN A 28 26.50 28.00 16.60
C GLN A 28 25.11 27.43 16.83
N VAL A 29 25.00 26.14 17.19
CA VAL A 29 23.71 25.50 17.53
C VAL A 29 23.09 26.17 18.75
N ASN A 30 23.87 26.41 19.82
CA ASN A 30 23.34 27.07 21.02
C ASN A 30 22.88 28.50 20.72
N LYS A 31 23.59 29.23 19.86
CA LYS A 31 23.20 30.57 19.41
C LYS A 31 21.89 30.55 18.61
N LEU A 32 21.72 29.58 17.72
CA LEU A 32 20.49 29.39 16.95
C LEU A 32 19.33 28.98 17.85
N ALA A 33 19.53 28.06 18.79
CA ALA A 33 18.52 27.65 19.76
C ALA A 33 18.03 28.84 20.60
N ALA A 34 18.93 29.70 21.04
CA ALA A 34 18.57 30.93 21.75
C ALA A 34 17.83 31.95 20.85
N GLN A 35 18.15 32.02 19.56
CA GLN A 35 17.40 32.88 18.62
C GLN A 35 15.99 32.34 18.32
N VAL A 36 15.82 31.01 18.27
CA VAL A 36 14.52 30.38 18.07
C VAL A 36 13.64 30.55 19.31
N SER A 37 14.17 30.39 20.53
CA SER A 37 13.39 30.61 21.75
C SER A 37 12.93 32.07 21.88
N VAL A 38 13.79 33.04 21.55
CA VAL A 38 13.44 34.47 21.54
C VAL A 38 12.39 34.79 20.46
N ARG A 39 12.36 34.03 19.36
CA ARG A 39 11.37 34.23 18.29
C ARG A 39 10.02 33.61 18.63
N GLU A 40 9.99 32.54 19.42
CA GLU A 40 8.74 31.96 19.97
C GLU A 40 8.09 32.90 21.00
N GLU A 41 8.88 33.57 21.85
CA GLU A 41 8.35 34.50 22.86
C GLU A 41 7.76 35.79 22.26
N ASN A 42 8.23 36.24 21.10
CA ASN A 42 7.74 37.46 20.44
C ASN A 42 6.50 37.24 19.54
N ASN A 43 6.03 35.99 19.37
CA ASN A 43 4.95 35.67 18.41
C ASN A 43 3.67 35.11 19.04
N ILE A 44 3.44 35.29 20.34
CA ILE A 44 2.17 34.91 20.98
C ILE A 44 1.66 36.05 21.87
N GLN A 45 1.06 37.05 21.23
CA GLN A 45 0.10 37.96 21.87
C GLN A 45 -1.25 37.81 21.17
N ALA A 46 -1.99 36.73 21.50
CA ALA A 46 -3.45 36.67 21.36
C ALA A 46 -4.05 35.47 22.13
N VAL A 47 -4.73 35.80 23.24
CA VAL A 47 -5.83 35.09 23.94
C VAL A 47 -5.46 34.09 25.07
N PRO A 48 -6.13 34.15 26.26
CA PRO A 48 -5.68 33.51 27.50
C PRO A 48 -6.12 32.06 27.69
N GLN A 49 -5.34 31.38 28.54
CA GLN A 49 -5.49 30.01 29.01
C GLN A 49 -6.56 29.82 30.10
N GLU A 50 -7.13 28.61 30.16
CA GLU A 50 -7.43 27.93 31.44
C GLU A 50 -7.19 26.42 31.27
N GLY A 51 -6.30 25.85 32.10
CA GLY A 51 -5.87 24.44 32.04
C GLY A 51 -6.73 23.50 32.90
N PRO A 52 -6.40 22.20 33.00
CA PRO A 52 -7.07 21.34 33.98
C PRO A 52 -6.13 20.64 34.97
N LYS A 53 -6.44 20.83 36.26
CA LYS A 53 -6.08 19.91 37.35
C LYS A 53 -7.17 18.82 37.45
N SER A 54 -6.75 17.57 37.34
CA SER A 54 -7.22 16.38 38.08
C SER A 54 -8.72 16.18 38.43
N LYS A 55 -9.24 15.04 37.93
CA LYS A 55 -10.20 14.08 38.52
C LYS A 55 -11.71 14.21 38.20
N THR A 56 -12.22 13.06 37.75
CA THR A 56 -13.57 12.48 38.00
C THR A 56 -14.63 12.61 36.90
N SER A 57 -14.95 11.43 36.36
CA SER A 57 -16.26 10.96 35.89
C SER A 57 -16.79 11.32 34.49
N LEU A 58 -17.02 10.21 33.75
CA LEU A 58 -18.05 9.96 32.76
C LEU A 58 -17.97 10.79 31.46
N THR A 59 -17.29 10.23 30.45
CA THR A 59 -17.50 10.65 29.06
C THR A 59 -17.64 9.42 28.17
N THR A 60 -18.88 9.20 27.73
CA THR A 60 -19.25 8.58 26.46
C THR A 60 -18.14 8.68 25.43
N TYR A 61 -17.60 7.54 25.01
CA TYR A 61 -16.65 7.44 23.89
C TYR A 61 -17.36 7.72 22.57
N ASN A 62 -17.74 8.97 22.33
CA ASN A 62 -17.98 9.46 20.98
C ASN A 62 -16.72 10.19 20.53
N CYS A 63 -15.77 9.44 20.00
CA CYS A 63 -14.66 9.98 19.22
C CYS A 63 -14.44 9.10 18.00
N PHE A 64 -15.38 9.17 17.08
CA PHE A 64 -15.07 8.99 15.67
C PHE A 64 -15.57 10.26 15.00
N PRO A 65 -14.70 11.15 14.50
CA PRO A 65 -15.17 12.09 13.49
C PRO A 65 -15.76 11.24 12.37
N ASP A 66 -17.00 11.53 12.02
CA ASP A 66 -17.73 10.88 10.94
C ASP A 66 -16.98 11.14 9.63
N ASN A 67 -16.03 10.26 9.30
CA ASN A 67 -15.21 10.34 8.09
C ASN A 67 -16.01 10.02 6.82
N ARG A 68 -17.31 9.71 6.92
CA ARG A 68 -18.17 9.37 5.79
C ARG A 68 -18.30 10.51 4.76
N LEU A 69 -17.93 11.75 5.12
CA LEU A 69 -17.94 12.89 4.20
C LEU A 69 -16.60 13.19 3.52
N LEU A 70 -15.50 12.51 3.90
CA LEU A 70 -14.20 12.61 3.21
C LEU A 70 -14.02 11.53 2.14
N GLU A 71 -14.97 10.59 2.00
CA GLU A 71 -15.01 9.61 0.91
C GLU A 71 -15.57 10.19 -0.40
N ARG A 72 -15.42 11.50 -0.65
CA ARG A 72 -15.36 11.93 -2.05
C ARG A 72 -14.01 11.46 -2.57
N GLN A 73 -14.04 10.21 -3.02
CA GLN A 73 -13.02 9.51 -3.78
C GLN A 73 -12.16 10.49 -4.55
N ASP A 74 -10.97 10.73 -4.03
CA ASP A 74 -9.94 11.49 -4.73
C ASP A 74 -9.41 10.54 -5.81
N ASP A 75 -10.24 10.35 -6.84
CA ASP A 75 -10.01 9.38 -7.89
C ASP A 75 -8.75 9.77 -8.65
N PHE A 76 -7.98 8.79 -9.10
CA PHE A 76 -6.77 9.00 -9.91
C PHE A 76 -7.05 9.87 -11.16
N ILE A 77 -8.28 9.86 -11.67
CA ILE A 77 -8.73 10.75 -12.76
C ILE A 77 -8.94 12.18 -12.26
N SER A 78 -9.59 12.35 -11.10
CA SER A 78 -9.83 13.66 -10.48
C SER A 78 -8.53 14.33 -10.02
N GLN A 79 -7.56 13.53 -9.58
CA GLN A 79 -6.21 13.97 -9.22
C GLN A 79 -5.34 14.34 -10.44
N GLY A 80 -5.85 14.13 -11.67
CA GLY A 80 -5.10 14.41 -12.90
C GLY A 80 -3.90 13.49 -13.13
N LEU A 81 -3.88 12.30 -12.49
CA LEU A 81 -2.83 11.31 -12.76
C LEU A 81 -3.01 10.69 -14.16
N LEU A 82 -4.25 10.52 -14.61
CA LEU A 82 -4.60 10.04 -15.94
C LEU A 82 -5.78 10.83 -16.51
N THR A 83 -5.79 10.98 -17.83
CA THR A 83 -6.97 11.44 -18.56
C THR A 83 -8.01 10.31 -18.70
N VAL A 84 -9.27 10.69 -18.92
CA VAL A 84 -10.37 9.73 -19.16
C VAL A 84 -10.10 8.87 -20.39
N ILE A 85 -9.47 9.44 -21.42
CA ILE A 85 -9.15 8.75 -22.67
C ILE A 85 -8.09 7.67 -22.41
N GLU A 86 -6.98 8.03 -21.77
CA GLU A 86 -5.92 7.07 -21.41
C GLU A 86 -6.44 5.95 -20.51
N ALA A 87 -7.28 6.29 -19.52
CA ALA A 87 -7.89 5.29 -18.66
C ALA A 87 -8.76 4.30 -19.45
N ASN A 88 -9.51 4.76 -20.45
CA ASN A 88 -10.32 3.89 -21.29
C ASN A 88 -9.45 2.97 -22.18
N GLU A 89 -8.40 3.52 -22.79
CA GLU A 89 -7.45 2.73 -23.58
C GLU A 89 -6.77 1.64 -22.74
N LEU A 90 -6.38 1.98 -21.51
CA LEU A 90 -5.79 1.03 -20.57
C LEU A 90 -6.79 -0.03 -20.11
N LEU A 91 -8.07 0.32 -19.93
CA LEU A 91 -9.12 -0.65 -19.62
C LEU A 91 -9.34 -1.64 -20.77
N ILE A 92 -9.34 -1.16 -22.02
CA ILE A 92 -9.40 -2.03 -23.21
C ILE A 92 -8.16 -2.93 -23.29
N LYS A 93 -6.97 -2.37 -23.02
CA LYS A 93 -5.72 -3.14 -22.96
C LYS A 93 -5.81 -4.25 -21.90
N PHE A 94 -6.35 -3.94 -20.70
CA PHE A 94 -6.57 -4.92 -19.65
C PHE A 94 -7.42 -6.09 -20.17
N ARG A 95 -8.58 -5.80 -20.76
CA ARG A 95 -9.52 -6.83 -21.25
C ARG A 95 -8.91 -7.73 -22.33
N THR A 96 -8.10 -7.14 -23.21
CA THR A 96 -7.54 -7.84 -24.38
C THR A 96 -6.29 -8.64 -24.06
N HIS A 97 -5.41 -8.12 -23.19
CA HIS A 97 -4.09 -8.70 -22.96
C HIS A 97 -3.94 -9.29 -21.56
N VAL A 98 -4.54 -8.67 -20.54
CA VAL A 98 -4.32 -9.04 -19.13
C VAL A 98 -5.37 -10.03 -18.63
N MET A 99 -6.65 -9.81 -18.97
CA MET A 99 -7.75 -10.68 -18.56
C MET A 99 -7.62 -12.14 -19.04
N PRO A 100 -7.15 -12.44 -20.28
CA PRO A 100 -6.95 -13.82 -20.72
C PRO A 100 -5.88 -14.58 -19.93
N LEU A 101 -4.92 -13.86 -19.35
CA LEU A 101 -3.84 -14.44 -18.55
C LEU A 101 -4.28 -14.79 -17.12
N PHE A 102 -5.40 -14.21 -16.65
CA PHE A 102 -5.93 -14.45 -15.30
C PHE A 102 -7.48 -14.53 -15.30
N PRO A 103 -8.06 -15.70 -15.63
CA PRO A 103 -9.50 -15.85 -15.83
C PRO A 103 -10.33 -15.87 -14.53
N PHE A 104 -9.75 -15.51 -13.38
CA PHE A 104 -10.47 -15.48 -12.10
C PHE A 104 -11.22 -14.17 -11.86
N VAL A 105 -10.87 -13.11 -12.61
CA VAL A 105 -11.53 -11.81 -12.55
C VAL A 105 -12.05 -11.48 -13.94
N ILE A 106 -13.23 -12.02 -14.26
CA ILE A 106 -13.94 -11.69 -15.49
C ILE A 106 -14.70 -10.39 -15.24
N ILE A 107 -14.29 -9.35 -15.94
CA ILE A 107 -14.88 -8.03 -15.78
C ILE A 107 -15.90 -7.88 -16.89
N PRO A 108 -17.18 -7.60 -16.57
CA PRO A 108 -18.18 -7.34 -17.60
C PRO A 108 -17.73 -6.19 -18.50
N ASP A 109 -18.25 -6.17 -19.73
CA ASP A 109 -17.98 -5.12 -20.71
C ASP A 109 -18.72 -3.82 -20.36
N GLU A 110 -18.42 -3.32 -19.16
CA GLU A 110 -18.94 -2.07 -18.62
C GLU A 110 -18.11 -0.89 -19.14
N ASP A 111 -18.78 0.24 -19.30
CA ASP A 111 -18.11 1.49 -19.64
C ASP A 111 -17.26 1.98 -18.47
N LEU A 112 -16.19 2.73 -18.76
CA LEU A 112 -15.34 3.36 -17.75
C LEU A 112 -16.13 4.14 -16.67
N PRO A 113 -17.12 5.01 -17.00
CA PRO A 113 -17.90 5.72 -16.00
C PRO A 113 -18.77 4.82 -15.11
N THR A 114 -19.36 3.75 -15.67
CA THR A 114 -20.20 2.83 -14.89
C THR A 114 -19.33 2.04 -13.92
N LEU A 115 -18.17 1.56 -14.40
CA LEU A 115 -17.21 0.84 -13.57
C LEU A 115 -16.63 1.74 -12.46
N ARG A 116 -16.38 3.02 -12.77
CA ARG A 116 -15.93 4.02 -11.78
C ARG A 116 -16.97 4.24 -10.68
N GLN A 117 -18.26 4.21 -11.00
CA GLN A 117 -19.32 4.38 -10.01
C GLN A 117 -19.55 3.12 -9.17
N ASN A 118 -19.51 1.95 -9.81
CA ASN A 118 -19.87 0.68 -9.17
C ASN A 118 -18.71 0.02 -8.42
N SER A 119 -17.49 0.10 -8.98
CA SER A 119 -16.30 -0.61 -8.49
C SER A 119 -15.04 0.23 -8.69
N PRO A 120 -14.93 1.35 -7.96
CA PRO A 120 -13.82 2.30 -8.10
C PRO A 120 -12.47 1.73 -7.67
N PHE A 121 -12.43 0.84 -6.68
CA PHE A 121 -11.16 0.23 -6.26
C PHE A 121 -10.68 -0.81 -7.25
N LEU A 122 -11.59 -1.62 -7.78
CA LEU A 122 -11.30 -2.53 -8.88
C LEU A 122 -10.73 -1.75 -10.06
N LEU A 123 -11.44 -0.70 -10.51
CA LEU A 123 -11.00 0.14 -11.63
C LEU A 123 -9.57 0.67 -11.42
N LEU A 124 -9.28 1.24 -10.25
CA LEU A 124 -7.93 1.71 -9.92
C LEU A 124 -6.88 0.62 -10.15
N TYR A 125 -7.19 -0.62 -9.78
CA TYR A 125 -6.27 -1.73 -9.94
C TYR A 125 -6.10 -2.18 -11.39
N LEU A 126 -7.17 -2.23 -12.18
CA LEU A 126 -7.09 -2.59 -13.62
C LEU A 126 -6.19 -1.65 -14.40
N ILE A 127 -6.33 -0.36 -14.12
CA ILE A 127 -5.52 0.69 -14.72
C ILE A 127 -4.06 0.49 -14.31
N THR A 128 -3.79 0.33 -13.01
CA THR A 128 -2.44 0.08 -12.48
C THR A 128 -1.76 -1.15 -13.11
N ALA A 129 -2.52 -2.24 -13.31
CA ALA A 129 -2.03 -3.45 -13.98
C ALA A 129 -1.70 -3.25 -15.45
N SER A 130 -2.40 -2.34 -16.12
CA SER A 130 -2.22 -2.07 -17.56
C SER A 130 -1.10 -1.06 -17.84
N LEU A 131 -0.57 -0.41 -16.80
CA LEU A 131 0.42 0.66 -16.85
C LEU A 131 1.87 0.21 -17.10
N GLU A 132 2.06 -0.98 -17.68
CA GLU A 132 3.37 -1.58 -17.97
C GLU A 132 4.31 -0.64 -18.76
N ASN A 133 3.74 0.23 -19.59
CA ASN A 133 4.49 1.17 -20.43
C ASN A 133 5.09 2.34 -19.63
N ASN A 134 4.60 2.62 -18.43
CA ASN A 134 4.97 3.78 -17.60
C ASN A 134 5.32 3.38 -16.16
N PRO A 135 6.51 2.78 -15.92
CA PRO A 135 6.94 2.33 -14.59
C PRO A 135 6.86 3.38 -13.45
N PRO A 136 7.24 4.67 -13.63
CA PRO A 136 7.17 5.63 -12.52
C PRO A 136 5.72 5.96 -12.13
N LEU A 137 4.82 6.04 -13.10
CA LEU A 137 3.41 6.27 -12.84
C LEU A 137 2.78 5.04 -12.19
N GLN A 138 3.15 3.85 -12.67
CA GLN A 138 2.72 2.58 -12.11
C GLN A 138 3.08 2.47 -10.62
N GLN A 139 4.32 2.82 -10.24
CA GLN A 139 4.75 2.81 -8.84
C GLN A 139 3.96 3.81 -7.97
N ARG A 140 3.63 4.98 -8.53
CA ARG A 140 2.79 5.96 -7.85
C ARG A 140 1.38 5.44 -7.61
N MET A 141 0.75 4.85 -8.63
CA MET A 141 -0.58 4.25 -8.52
C MET A 141 -0.60 3.06 -7.56
N GLU A 142 0.45 2.23 -7.59
CA GLU A 142 0.65 1.12 -6.66
C GLU A 142 0.69 1.59 -5.21
N THR A 143 1.37 2.70 -4.95
CA THR A 143 1.38 3.35 -3.62
C THR A 143 -0.01 3.81 -3.21
N GLU A 144 -0.78 4.38 -4.13
CA GLU A 144 -2.18 4.75 -3.86
C GLU A 144 -3.06 3.52 -3.59
N VAL A 145 -2.91 2.44 -4.34
CA VAL A 145 -3.62 1.18 -4.07
C VAL A 145 -3.34 0.68 -2.66
N ARG A 146 -2.06 0.60 -2.24
CA ARG A 146 -1.72 0.14 -0.89
C ARG A 146 -2.31 1.03 0.19
N LYS A 147 -2.32 2.35 -0.02
CA LYS A 147 -3.00 3.28 0.89
C LYS A 147 -4.49 2.99 0.95
N THR A 148 -5.14 2.80 -0.20
CA THR A 148 -6.56 2.46 -0.26
C THR A 148 -6.86 1.12 0.43
N ILE A 149 -5.99 0.11 0.29
CA ILE A 149 -6.13 -1.16 1.01
C ILE A 149 -6.03 -0.93 2.52
N ALA A 150 -5.00 -0.21 2.98
CA ALA A 150 -4.82 0.08 4.39
C ALA A 150 -6.00 0.85 4.96
N THR A 151 -6.51 1.86 4.26
CA THR A 151 -7.65 2.66 4.73
C THR A 151 -8.94 1.85 4.68
N ARG A 152 -9.33 1.30 3.53
CA ARG A 152 -10.64 0.68 3.37
C ARG A 152 -10.74 -0.68 4.08
N LEU A 153 -9.73 -1.54 3.96
CA LEU A 153 -9.81 -2.88 4.56
C LEU A 153 -9.39 -2.88 6.04
N ILE A 154 -8.36 -2.12 6.43
CA ILE A 154 -7.83 -2.18 7.80
C ILE A 154 -8.48 -1.15 8.70
N LEU A 155 -8.57 0.11 8.28
CA LEU A 155 -9.14 1.19 9.12
C LEU A 155 -10.66 1.19 9.10
N ASN A 156 -11.26 1.23 7.92
CA ASN A 156 -12.72 1.29 7.75
C ASN A 156 -13.38 -0.09 7.90
N MET A 157 -12.59 -1.16 7.84
CA MET A 157 -13.11 -2.52 8.00
C MET A 157 -14.21 -2.81 6.94
N GLU A 158 -14.00 -2.40 5.70
CA GLU A 158 -14.91 -2.67 4.59
C GLU A 158 -14.62 -4.04 3.95
N ARG A 159 -15.68 -4.78 3.61
CA ARG A 159 -15.59 -6.07 2.90
C ARG A 159 -16.65 -6.12 1.82
N ASN A 160 -16.21 -6.04 0.56
CA ASN A 160 -17.08 -5.98 -0.61
C ASN A 160 -16.41 -6.74 -1.77
N MET A 161 -17.20 -7.13 -2.77
CA MET A 161 -16.68 -7.79 -3.97
C MET A 161 -15.69 -6.91 -4.75
N ASP A 162 -15.90 -5.59 -4.79
CA ASP A 162 -14.98 -4.60 -5.38
C ASP A 162 -13.56 -4.72 -4.79
N LEU A 163 -13.48 -4.74 -3.45
CA LEU A 163 -12.23 -4.88 -2.70
C LEU A 163 -11.57 -6.24 -2.93
N LEU A 164 -12.38 -7.31 -2.93
CA LEU A 164 -11.89 -8.67 -3.16
C LEU A 164 -11.29 -8.82 -4.57
N LEU A 165 -12.04 -8.43 -5.61
CA LEU A 165 -11.56 -8.53 -6.99
C LEU A 165 -10.30 -7.68 -7.19
N GLY A 166 -10.31 -6.41 -6.74
CA GLY A 166 -9.14 -5.54 -6.85
C GLY A 166 -7.90 -6.12 -6.16
N LEU A 167 -8.09 -6.71 -4.98
CA LEU A 167 -7.00 -7.38 -4.24
C LEU A 167 -6.52 -8.66 -4.94
N LEU A 168 -7.42 -9.41 -5.58
CA LEU A 168 -7.07 -10.60 -6.35
C LEU A 168 -6.19 -10.24 -7.56
N VAL A 169 -6.57 -9.20 -8.32
CA VAL A 169 -5.75 -8.71 -9.43
C VAL A 169 -4.40 -8.21 -8.90
N HIS A 170 -4.35 -7.64 -7.69
CA HIS A 170 -3.10 -7.25 -7.04
C HIS A 170 -2.13 -8.39 -6.77
N ILE A 171 -2.66 -9.45 -6.19
CA ILE A 171 -1.89 -10.65 -5.90
C ILE A 171 -1.46 -11.33 -7.20
N ALA A 172 -2.36 -11.44 -8.19
CA ALA A 172 -2.09 -12.10 -9.46
C ALA A 172 -0.92 -11.45 -10.23
N TRP A 173 -0.84 -10.12 -10.19
CA TRP A 173 0.16 -9.36 -10.93
C TRP A 173 1.38 -8.94 -10.09
N CYS A 174 1.55 -9.50 -8.89
CA CYS A 174 2.64 -9.15 -7.97
C CYS A 174 4.04 -9.35 -8.58
N HIS A 175 4.18 -10.28 -9.53
CA HIS A 175 5.44 -10.59 -10.20
C HIS A 175 5.99 -9.43 -11.04
N TYR A 176 5.12 -8.59 -11.61
CA TYR A 176 5.54 -7.45 -12.45
C TYR A 176 6.07 -6.26 -11.62
N TYR A 177 5.55 -6.10 -10.41
CA TYR A 177 5.85 -4.93 -9.58
C TYR A 177 7.04 -5.13 -8.63
N TRP A 178 7.35 -6.37 -8.24
CA TRP A 178 8.13 -6.61 -7.03
C TRP A 178 9.30 -7.56 -7.19
N ARG A 179 10.45 -6.99 -7.55
CA ARG A 179 11.74 -7.69 -7.56
C ARG A 179 12.26 -8.08 -6.15
N THR A 180 11.62 -7.63 -5.06
CA THR A 180 12.15 -7.80 -3.68
C THR A 180 11.11 -8.16 -2.60
N TYR A 181 9.82 -8.37 -2.92
CA TYR A 181 8.74 -8.37 -1.90
C TYR A 181 7.90 -9.64 -1.85
N HIS A 182 8.54 -10.80 -1.98
CA HIS A 182 7.86 -12.10 -1.91
C HIS A 182 7.05 -12.31 -0.61
N THR A 183 7.42 -11.63 0.48
CA THR A 183 6.74 -11.74 1.78
C THR A 183 5.40 -10.98 1.82
N GLN A 184 5.25 -9.87 1.10
CA GLN A 184 4.03 -9.05 1.14
C GLN A 184 2.85 -9.73 0.45
N VAL A 185 3.12 -10.54 -0.58
CA VAL A 185 2.10 -11.30 -1.31
C VAL A 185 1.33 -12.22 -0.37
N TYR A 186 2.01 -12.90 0.54
CA TYR A 186 1.35 -13.76 1.54
C TYR A 186 0.43 -12.95 2.46
N MET A 187 0.84 -11.76 2.87
CA MET A 187 -0.01 -10.88 3.69
C MET A 187 -1.28 -10.49 2.93
N PHE A 188 -1.16 -10.01 1.68
CA PHE A 188 -2.32 -9.66 0.86
C PHE A 188 -3.22 -10.86 0.59
N LEU A 189 -2.64 -12.06 0.39
CA LEU A 189 -3.41 -13.29 0.23
C LEU A 189 -4.21 -13.64 1.49
N GLN A 190 -3.63 -13.48 2.68
CA GLN A 190 -4.36 -13.69 3.93
C GLN A 190 -5.49 -12.68 4.11
N ILE A 191 -5.26 -11.41 3.73
CA ILE A 191 -6.31 -10.39 3.75
C ILE A 191 -7.44 -10.77 2.77
N ALA A 192 -7.11 -11.24 1.56
CA ALA A 192 -8.10 -11.69 0.58
C ALA A 192 -8.93 -12.86 1.13
N MET A 193 -8.29 -13.83 1.78
CA MET A 193 -8.97 -14.93 2.47
C MET A 193 -9.96 -14.43 3.53
N MET A 194 -9.57 -13.45 4.35
CA MET A 194 -10.49 -12.84 5.32
C MET A 194 -11.69 -12.20 4.63
N VAL A 195 -11.48 -11.45 3.54
CA VAL A 195 -12.58 -10.83 2.78
C VAL A 195 -13.51 -11.89 2.16
N VAL A 196 -12.98 -13.01 1.67
CA VAL A 196 -13.78 -14.13 1.13
C VAL A 196 -14.72 -14.70 2.19
N VAL A 197 -14.19 -14.92 3.41
CA VAL A 197 -14.98 -15.43 4.54
C VAL A 197 -16.02 -14.41 4.98
N ASP A 198 -15.65 -13.14 5.07
CA ASP A 198 -16.54 -12.03 5.49
C ASP A 198 -17.67 -11.80 4.49
N VAL A 199 -17.41 -11.92 3.19
CA VAL A 199 -18.44 -11.86 2.13
C VAL A 199 -19.27 -13.16 2.07
N GLY A 200 -18.83 -14.23 2.72
CA GLY A 200 -19.56 -15.49 2.82
C GLY A 200 -19.44 -16.39 1.58
N LEU A 201 -18.44 -16.16 0.73
CA LEU A 201 -18.21 -16.97 -0.47
C LEU A 201 -17.81 -18.42 -0.15
N ASP A 202 -17.21 -18.65 1.02
CA ASP A 202 -16.85 -19.97 1.52
C ASP A 202 -18.07 -20.87 1.85
N LYS A 203 -19.24 -20.27 2.06
CA LYS A 203 -20.46 -20.98 2.49
C LYS A 203 -21.29 -21.51 1.32
N TYR A 204 -20.83 -21.38 0.09
CA TYR A 204 -21.53 -21.96 -1.06
C TYR A 204 -21.44 -23.49 -1.03
N GLU A 205 -22.55 -24.14 -0.65
CA GLU A 205 -22.81 -25.59 -0.63
C GLU A 205 -22.53 -26.31 -1.98
N ASN A 206 -22.20 -25.58 -3.04
CA ASN A 206 -21.98 -26.11 -4.39
C ASN A 206 -20.51 -26.32 -4.76
N PHE A 207 -19.54 -25.95 -3.91
CA PHE A 207 -18.14 -26.34 -4.08
C PHE A 207 -17.91 -27.81 -3.66
N ARG A 208 -18.68 -28.73 -4.26
CA ARG A 208 -18.28 -30.13 -4.32
C ARG A 208 -17.09 -30.18 -5.26
N MET A 209 -15.88 -30.11 -4.71
CA MET A 209 -14.68 -30.57 -5.40
C MET A 209 -14.97 -32.00 -5.84
N GLN A 210 -15.34 -32.18 -7.11
CA GLN A 210 -15.62 -33.49 -7.66
C GLN A 210 -14.29 -34.23 -7.53
N ARG A 211 -14.18 -35.11 -6.53
CA ARG A 211 -13.03 -36.01 -6.39
C ARG A 211 -12.84 -36.60 -7.77
N ILE A 212 -11.69 -36.34 -8.37
CA ILE A 212 -11.27 -37.04 -9.58
C ILE A 212 -11.42 -38.51 -9.21
N ALA A 213 -12.44 -39.16 -9.76
CA ALA A 213 -12.59 -40.58 -9.62
C ALA A 213 -11.35 -41.15 -10.31
N GLN A 214 -10.40 -41.66 -9.52
CA GLN A 214 -9.46 -42.63 -10.05
C GLN A 214 -10.29 -43.86 -10.36
N ASP A 215 -10.82 -43.91 -11.58
CA ASP A 215 -11.43 -45.11 -12.12
C ASP A 215 -10.31 -46.17 -12.19
N ALA A 216 -10.21 -46.96 -11.13
CA ALA A 216 -9.51 -48.23 -11.13
C ALA A 216 -10.21 -49.11 -12.16
N HIS A 217 -9.61 -49.19 -13.36
CA HIS A 217 -10.03 -50.09 -14.42
C HIS A 217 -10.00 -51.54 -13.90
N PRO A 218 -11.13 -52.26 -13.81
CA PRO A 218 -11.06 -53.69 -13.54
C PRO A 218 -10.57 -54.39 -14.81
N SER A 219 -9.52 -55.19 -14.66
CA SER A 219 -8.89 -55.97 -15.71
C SER A 219 -9.91 -56.92 -16.35
N GLN A 220 -10.27 -56.65 -17.61
CA GLN A 220 -11.04 -57.59 -18.44
C GLN A 220 -10.11 -58.77 -18.81
N LYS A 221 -10.29 -59.92 -18.14
CA LYS A 221 -9.76 -61.20 -18.60
C LYS A 221 -10.46 -61.57 -19.91
N LYS A 222 -9.70 -61.64 -21.00
CA LYS A 222 -10.15 -62.17 -22.28
C LYS A 222 -10.00 -63.70 -22.25
N GLU A 223 -11.11 -64.42 -22.18
CA GLU A 223 -11.18 -65.85 -22.51
C GLU A 223 -11.32 -65.99 -24.03
N TRP A 224 -10.42 -66.77 -24.62
CA TRP A 224 -10.48 -67.20 -26.01
C TRP A 224 -11.24 -68.54 -26.10
N PRO A 225 -12.18 -68.72 -27.03
CA PRO A 225 -12.76 -70.03 -27.31
C PRO A 225 -11.83 -70.88 -28.21
N PRO A 226 -12.01 -72.22 -28.21
CA PRO A 226 -11.05 -73.20 -28.74
C PRO A 226 -10.89 -73.19 -30.26
#